data_AF-A0A399ZS48-F1
#
_entry.id   AF-A0A399ZS48-F1
#
_cell.length_a   1.000
_cell.length_b   1.000
_cell.length_c   1.000
_cell.angle_alpha   90.00
_cell.angle_beta   90.00
_cell.angle_gamma   90.00
#
_symmetry.space_group_name_H-M   'P 1'
#
loop_
_entity.id
_entity.type
_entity.pdbx_description
1 polymer ?
#
loop_
_entity_poly.entity_id
_entity_poly.type
_entity_poly.pdbx_seq_one_letter_code
_entity_poly.pdbx_strand_id
1 'polypeptide(L)'
;HIGSYTDIRGGHVYPSRIRKETPRPLRVFLQDGEADLDNIHGNWWLANLQMAAALKYRGYDYRFVGGSGAHDGKHGGAILPDSLRWLWRASP
;
A
#
# COMPACT_ATOMS: atom_id res chain seq x y z
N HIS A 1 -1.93 8.92 4.87
CA HIS A 1 -2.78 7.73 4.95
C HIS A 1 -1.84 6.54 4.81
N ILE A 2 -1.85 5.59 5.73
CA ILE A 2 -0.82 4.54 5.82
C ILE A 2 -1.50 3.18 5.74
N GLY A 3 -1.00 2.29 4.88
CA GLY A 3 -1.55 0.94 4.72
C GLY A 3 -1.17 0.02 5.89
N SER A 4 -2.16 -0.54 6.59
CA SER A 4 -1.94 -1.42 7.75
C SER A 4 -1.98 -2.90 7.41
N TYR A 5 -1.27 -3.34 6.36
CA TYR A 5 -1.38 -4.72 5.83
C TYR A 5 -0.61 -5.78 6.63
N THR A 6 -0.40 -5.52 7.92
CA THR A 6 0.19 -6.42 8.91
C THR A 6 -0.88 -7.33 9.53
N ASP A 7 -0.56 -8.14 10.55
CA ASP A 7 -1.54 -8.98 11.24
C ASP A 7 -2.44 -8.21 12.22
N ILE A 8 -3.00 -7.11 11.73
CA ILE A 8 -4.13 -6.43 12.34
C ILE A 8 -5.37 -7.02 11.68
N ARG A 9 -6.11 -7.82 12.45
CA ARG A 9 -7.36 -8.46 12.00
C ARG A 9 -7.16 -9.30 10.72
N GLY A 10 -5.98 -9.93 10.57
CA GLY A 10 -5.67 -10.79 9.43
C GLY A 10 -5.21 -10.05 8.16
N GLY A 11 -4.83 -8.76 8.22
CA GLY A 11 -4.40 -7.99 7.04
C GLY A 11 -3.22 -8.62 6.26
N HIS A 12 -2.33 -9.33 6.95
CA HIS A 12 -1.16 -9.98 6.38
C HIS A 12 -1.47 -11.01 5.27
N VAL A 13 -2.72 -11.49 5.14
CA VAL A 13 -3.09 -12.47 4.11
C VAL A 13 -3.32 -11.84 2.73
N TYR A 14 -3.53 -10.52 2.65
CA TYR A 14 -3.93 -9.84 1.41
C TYR A 14 -2.93 -10.01 0.25
N PRO A 15 -1.59 -9.91 0.43
CA PRO A 15 -0.64 -10.17 -0.65
C PRO A 15 -0.82 -11.56 -1.29
N SER A 16 -1.06 -12.59 -0.46
CA SER A 16 -1.28 -13.97 -0.93
C SER A 16 -2.62 -14.10 -1.67
N ARG A 17 -3.68 -13.46 -1.15
CA ARG A 17 -5.01 -13.44 -1.81
C ARG A 17 -4.97 -12.74 -3.15
N ILE A 18 -4.33 -11.56 -3.22
CA ILE A 18 -4.13 -10.82 -4.47
C ILE A 18 -3.48 -11.73 -5.50
N ARG A 19 -2.45 -12.50 -5.14
CA ARG A 19 -1.76 -13.40 -6.08
C ARG A 19 -2.60 -14.57 -6.59
N LYS A 20 -3.62 -15.01 -5.86
CA LYS A 20 -4.38 -16.25 -6.14
C LYS A 20 -5.79 -16.01 -6.68
N GLU A 21 -6.47 -14.95 -6.25
CA GLU A 21 -7.88 -14.70 -6.59
C GLU A 21 -8.05 -14.09 -7.98
N THR A 22 -9.26 -14.10 -8.54
CA THR A 22 -9.57 -13.39 -9.79
C THR A 22 -9.29 -11.88 -9.65
N PRO A 23 -8.63 -11.23 -10.63
CA PRO A 23 -8.39 -9.80 -10.57
C PRO A 23 -9.70 -9.02 -10.48
N ARG A 24 -9.71 -7.99 -9.66
CA ARG A 24 -10.84 -7.05 -9.53
C ARG A 24 -10.50 -5.76 -10.28
N PRO A 25 -11.49 -5.01 -10.81
CA PRO A 25 -11.25 -3.75 -11.50
C PRO A 25 -10.90 -2.64 -10.49
N LEU A 26 -9.70 -2.73 -9.90
CA LEU A 26 -9.20 -1.84 -8.86
C LEU A 26 -8.00 -1.05 -9.36
N ARG A 27 -7.94 0.20 -8.92
CA ARG A 27 -6.76 1.05 -8.96
C ARG A 27 -6.30 1.28 -7.53
N VAL A 28 -5.00 1.12 -7.26
CA VAL A 28 -4.48 1.14 -5.88
C VAL A 28 -3.33 2.12 -5.73
N PHE A 29 -3.48 3.11 -4.86
CA PHE A 29 -2.38 3.97 -4.43
C PHE A 29 -1.97 3.56 -3.02
N LEU A 30 -0.68 3.29 -2.83
CA LEU A 30 -0.08 2.92 -1.56
C LEU A 30 0.98 3.97 -1.18
N GLN A 31 0.96 4.39 0.08
CA GLN A 31 2.00 5.20 0.70
C GLN A 31 2.40 4.57 2.02
N ASP A 32 3.71 4.51 2.26
CA ASP A 32 4.26 4.11 3.55
C ASP A 32 5.63 4.78 3.80
N GLY A 33 6.18 4.62 5.00
CA GLY A 33 7.51 5.08 5.38
C GLY A 33 8.42 3.96 5.87
N GLU A 34 9.72 4.03 5.55
CA GLU A 34 10.71 3.04 6.01
C GLU A 34 10.83 2.98 7.54
N ALA A 35 10.45 4.05 8.24
CA ALA A 35 10.47 4.16 9.70
C ALA A 35 9.07 3.98 10.33
N ASP A 36 8.12 3.39 9.61
CA ASP A 36 6.79 3.06 10.15
C ASP A 36 6.87 1.99 11.26
N LEU A 37 5.73 1.62 11.83
CA LEU A 37 5.61 0.71 12.95
C LEU A 37 6.22 -0.66 12.65
N ASP A 38 6.93 -1.17 13.64
CA ASP A 38 7.35 -2.56 13.75
C ASP A 38 7.01 -3.04 15.15
N ASN A 39 6.02 -3.94 15.26
CA ASN A 39 5.48 -4.40 16.54
C ASN A 39 4.93 -5.83 16.44
N ILE A 40 4.19 -6.27 17.46
CA ILE A 40 3.61 -7.62 17.55
C ILE A 40 2.72 -8.01 16.36
N HIS A 41 2.22 -7.03 15.60
CA HIS A 41 1.43 -7.28 14.39
C HIS A 41 2.30 -7.42 13.13
N GLY A 42 3.55 -6.99 13.18
CA GLY A 42 4.54 -7.06 12.11
C GLY A 42 5.13 -5.70 11.73
N ASN A 43 5.99 -5.73 10.71
CA ASN A 43 6.64 -4.56 10.14
C ASN A 43 5.81 -3.99 8.98
N TRP A 44 5.36 -2.74 9.13
CA TRP A 44 4.40 -2.11 8.21
C TRP A 44 5.03 -1.79 6.86
N TRP A 45 6.26 -1.30 6.85
CA TRP A 45 7.02 -1.06 5.63
C TRP A 45 7.13 -2.31 4.76
N LEU A 46 7.57 -3.43 5.36
CA LEU A 46 7.68 -4.71 4.68
C LEU A 46 6.33 -5.23 4.20
N ALA A 47 5.26 -5.05 5.00
CA ALA A 47 3.91 -5.46 4.59
C ALA A 47 3.41 -4.67 3.37
N ASN A 48 3.63 -3.36 3.31
CA ASN A 48 3.28 -2.56 2.14
C ASN A 48 4.13 -2.89 0.90
N LEU A 49 5.40 -3.21 1.07
CA LEU A 49 6.25 -3.72 -0.03
C LEU A 49 5.72 -5.07 -0.56
N GLN A 50 5.27 -5.97 0.31
CA GLN A 50 4.66 -7.23 -0.08
C GLN A 50 3.34 -7.01 -0.85
N MET A 51 2.51 -6.06 -0.43
CA MET A 51 1.31 -5.64 -1.15
C MET A 51 1.64 -5.11 -2.55
N ALA A 52 2.59 -4.18 -2.64
CA ALA A 52 3.04 -3.63 -3.93
C ALA A 52 3.56 -4.72 -4.86
N ALA A 53 4.35 -5.68 -4.35
CA ALA A 53 4.85 -6.81 -5.12
C ALA A 53 3.72 -7.74 -5.60
N ALA A 54 2.69 -7.97 -4.79
CA ALA A 54 1.54 -8.78 -5.16
C ALA A 54 0.68 -8.10 -6.25
N LEU A 55 0.45 -6.80 -6.12
CA LEU A 55 -0.26 -5.98 -7.13
C LEU A 55 0.49 -5.99 -8.47
N LYS A 56 1.81 -5.78 -8.43
CA LYS A 56 2.68 -5.88 -9.61
C LYS A 56 2.59 -7.23 -10.29
N TYR A 57 2.70 -8.31 -9.52
CA TYR A 57 2.64 -9.69 -10.04
C TYR A 57 1.35 -9.96 -10.81
N ARG A 58 0.24 -9.36 -10.39
CA ARG A 58 -1.07 -9.52 -11.03
C ARG A 58 -1.41 -8.46 -12.08
N GLY A 59 -0.49 -7.55 -12.37
CA GLY A 59 -0.69 -6.50 -13.38
C GLY A 59 -1.79 -5.50 -12.99
N TYR A 60 -2.01 -5.24 -11.70
CA TYR A 60 -2.91 -4.18 -11.27
C TYR A 60 -2.36 -2.81 -11.69
N ASP A 61 -3.28 -1.87 -11.93
CA ASP A 61 -2.96 -0.46 -11.96
C ASP A 61 -2.68 0.01 -10.52
N TYR A 62 -1.40 0.10 -10.15
CA TYR A 62 -0.98 0.48 -8.81
C TYR A 62 0.16 1.50 -8.82
N ARG A 63 0.25 2.27 -7.73
CA ARG A 63 1.39 3.14 -7.43
C ARG A 63 1.77 2.99 -5.97
N PHE A 64 3.05 2.77 -5.72
CA PHE A 64 3.63 2.78 -4.38
C PHE A 64 4.56 3.98 -4.25
N VAL A 65 4.36 4.80 -3.21
CA VAL A 65 5.21 5.94 -2.87
C VAL A 65 5.79 5.72 -1.48
N GLY A 66 7.06 5.32 -1.45
CA GLY A 66 7.82 5.20 -0.22
C GLY A 66 8.39 6.54 0.24
N GLY A 67 8.59 6.69 1.55
CA GLY A 67 9.33 7.78 2.15
C GLY A 67 10.13 7.29 3.36
N SER A 68 10.82 8.20 4.05
CA SER A 68 11.60 7.86 5.26
C SER A 68 10.89 8.19 6.58
N GLY A 69 9.61 8.58 6.51
CA GLY A 69 8.82 9.02 7.66
C GLY A 69 8.37 7.88 8.58
N ALA A 70 7.91 8.25 9.77
CA ALA A 70 7.30 7.34 10.73
C ALA A 70 5.78 7.24 10.53
N HIS A 71 5.09 6.56 11.45
CA HIS A 71 3.64 6.41 11.46
C HIS A 71 2.90 7.73 11.81
N ASP A 72 2.95 8.69 10.90
CA ASP A 72 2.37 10.02 11.07
C ASP A 72 1.68 10.55 9.81
N GLY A 73 1.00 11.69 9.95
CA GLY A 73 0.24 12.31 8.86
C GLY A 73 1.07 13.15 7.87
N LYS A 74 2.36 13.38 8.11
CA LYS A 74 3.14 14.39 7.37
C LYS A 74 3.34 13.99 5.91
N HIS A 75 3.89 12.80 5.67
CA HIS A 75 4.17 12.33 4.30
C HIS A 75 2.86 12.15 3.52
N GLY A 76 1.91 11.40 4.08
CA GLY A 76 0.64 11.16 3.43
C GLY A 76 -0.20 12.43 3.21
N GLY A 77 -0.06 13.44 4.07
CA GLY A 77 -0.69 14.75 3.90
C GLY A 77 -0.03 15.55 2.77
N ALA A 78 1.30 15.55 2.69
CA ALA A 78 2.05 16.26 1.66
C ALA A 78 1.73 15.74 0.24
N ILE A 79 1.56 14.43 0.08
CA ILE A 79 1.31 13.82 -1.24
C ILE A 79 -0.16 13.62 -1.57
N LEU A 80 -1.09 13.92 -0.65
CA LEU A 80 -2.51 13.64 -0.85
C LEU A 80 -3.06 14.22 -2.16
N PRO A 81 -2.80 15.49 -2.54
CA PRO A 81 -3.29 16.02 -3.82
C PRO A 81 -2.82 15.20 -5.03
N ASP A 82 -1.58 14.72 -5.03
CA ASP A 82 -1.02 13.90 -6.10
C ASP A 82 -1.59 12.48 -6.10
N SER A 83 -1.81 11.90 -4.92
CA SER A 83 -2.51 10.62 -4.79
C SER A 83 -3.89 10.68 -5.42
N LEU A 84 -4.67 11.74 -5.15
CA LEU A 84 -6.01 11.91 -5.70
C LEU A 84 -5.96 12.12 -7.22
N ARG A 85 -5.09 12.99 -7.74
CA ARG A 85 -4.91 13.15 -9.20
C ARG A 85 -4.59 11.83 -9.89
N TRP A 86 -3.69 11.04 -9.31
CA TRP A 86 -3.34 9.73 -9.86
C TRP A 86 -4.51 8.75 -9.79
N LEU A 87 -5.30 8.76 -8.71
CA LEU A 87 -6.49 7.91 -8.59
C LEU A 87 -7.59 8.28 -9.59
N TRP A 88 -7.79 9.55 -9.91
CA TRP A 88 -8.86 10.04 -10.81
C TRP A 88 -8.48 10.20 -12.28
N ARG A 89 -7.27 9.80 -12.69
CA ARG A 89 -6.87 9.88 -14.10
C ARG A 89 -7.73 9.00 -15.01
N ALA A 90 -7.89 9.41 -16.27
CA ALA A 90 -8.81 8.77 -17.22
C ALA A 90 -8.43 7.33 -17.61
N SER A 91 -7.13 7.02 -17.66
CA SER A 91 -6.61 5.69 -18.02
C SER A 91 -5.46 5.29 -17.09
N PRO A 92 -5.18 3.98 -16.92
CA PRO A 92 -3.94 3.52 -16.31
C PRO A 92 -2.70 4.20 -16.90
#